data_AF-A0A955Y9H1-F1
#
_entry.id   AF-A0A955Y9H1-F1
#
_cell.length_a   1.000
_cell.length_b   1.000
_cell.length_c   1.000
_cell.angle_alpha   90.00
_cell.angle_beta   90.00
_cell.angle_gamma   90.00
#
_symmetry.space_group_name_H-M   'P 1'
#
loop_
_entity.id
_entity.type
_entity.pdbx_description
1 polymer ?
#
loop_
_entity_poly.entity_id
_entity_poly.type
_entity_poly.pdbx_seq_one_letter_code
_entity_poly.pdbx_strand_id
1 'polypeptide(L)'
;MFEGMQAGTDVGRSRSENQDVVRMAPGFAVVCDGMGGHEGGAVAARIAADALHERAGELIDAGGDGLAITAAFEEAFQEAARRVEAELEGVGGTTAVC
;
A
#
# COMPACT_ATOMS: atom_id res chain seq x y z
N MET A 1 -21.82 12.40 -8.88
CA MET A 1 -21.45 12.80 -7.52
C MET A 1 -21.29 11.50 -6.75
N PHE A 2 -20.05 11.02 -6.56
CA PHE A 2 -19.80 9.76 -5.85
C PHE A 2 -19.63 10.09 -4.37
N GLU A 3 -20.68 9.86 -3.59
CA GLU A 3 -20.65 10.00 -2.13
C GLU A 3 -20.15 8.70 -1.49
N GLY A 4 -19.14 8.84 -0.63
CA GLY A 4 -18.97 7.96 0.52
C GLY A 4 -17.89 6.87 0.44
N MET A 5 -16.65 7.20 0.06
CA MET A 5 -15.51 6.36 0.44
C MET A 5 -14.90 6.89 1.74
N GLN A 6 -14.84 6.04 2.77
CA GLN A 6 -14.33 6.40 4.10
C GLN A 6 -13.27 5.39 4.51
N ALA A 7 -12.09 5.88 4.91
CA ALA A 7 -11.03 5.08 5.51
C ALA A 7 -10.86 5.51 6.97
N GLY A 8 -10.80 4.53 7.86
CA GLY A 8 -10.43 4.71 9.26
C GLY A 8 -9.26 3.80 9.57
N THR A 9 -8.29 4.30 10.32
CA THR A 9 -7.14 3.52 10.76
C THR A 9 -6.93 3.78 12.26
N ASP A 10 -6.62 2.75 13.04
CA ASP A 10 -6.54 2.80 14.50
C ASP A 10 -5.22 2.17 14.97
N VAL A 11 -4.51 2.84 15.88
CA VAL A 11 -3.24 2.36 16.45
C VAL A 11 -3.38 1.06 17.28
N GLY A 12 -4.61 0.72 17.65
CA GLY A 12 -4.91 -0.35 18.60
C GLY A 12 -4.55 0.04 20.03
N ARG A 13 -4.86 -0.83 20.99
CA ARG A 13 -4.70 -0.52 22.43
C ARG A 13 -3.27 -0.65 22.98
N SER A 14 -2.33 -1.17 22.19
CA SER A 14 -1.00 -1.61 22.69
C SER A 14 0.20 -1.05 21.94
N ARG A 15 0.02 -0.42 20.78
CA ARG A 15 1.14 0.20 20.03
C ARG A 15 1.18 1.70 20.30
N SER A 16 2.36 2.30 20.18
CA SER A 16 2.55 3.76 20.27
C SER A 16 2.35 4.46 18.91
N GLU A 17 2.42 3.73 17.79
CA GLU A 17 2.22 4.26 16.44
C GLU A 17 1.43 3.28 15.55
N ASN A 18 0.59 3.87 14.70
CA ASN A 18 -0.22 3.16 13.72
C ASN A 18 0.56 3.02 12.41
N GLN A 19 0.71 1.80 11.93
CA GLN A 19 1.50 1.49 10.73
C GLN A 19 0.62 1.05 9.55
N ASP A 20 -0.71 1.13 9.69
CA ASP A 20 -1.63 0.84 8.59
C ASP A 20 -1.70 2.04 7.63
N VAL A 21 -1.63 1.75 6.33
CA VAL A 21 -1.77 2.77 5.28
C VAL A 21 -2.93 2.38 4.37
N VAL A 22 -3.88 3.31 4.22
CA VAL A 22 -5.03 3.14 3.33
C VAL A 22 -4.91 4.12 2.16
N ARG A 23 -5.16 3.63 0.95
CA ARG A 23 -5.34 4.42 -0.28
C ARG A 23 -6.63 4.04 -0.96
N MET A 24 -7.31 5.02 -1.53
CA MET A 24 -8.64 4.87 -2.09
C MET A 24 -8.72 5.60 -3.43
N ALA A 25 -9.29 4.95 -4.43
CA ALA A 25 -9.62 5.55 -5.71
C ALA A 25 -10.96 4.98 -6.22
N PRO A 26 -11.62 5.64 -7.19
CA PRO A 26 -12.83 5.10 -7.79
C PRO A 26 -12.60 3.68 -8.30
N GLY A 27 -13.34 2.71 -7.77
CA GLY A 27 -13.26 1.31 -8.19
C GLY A 27 -12.28 0.43 -7.42
N PHE A 28 -11.44 0.96 -6.51
CA PHE A 28 -10.57 0.13 -5.67
C PHE A 28 -10.09 0.81 -4.37
N ALA A 29 -9.72 -0.01 -3.40
CA ALA A 29 -9.01 0.41 -2.19
C ALA A 29 -7.79 -0.50 -1.99
N VAL A 30 -6.73 0.06 -1.41
CA VAL A 30 -5.55 -0.68 -0.96
C VAL A 30 -5.38 -0.40 0.52
N VAL A 31 -5.17 -1.45 1.29
CA VAL A 31 -4.83 -1.39 2.71
C VAL A 31 -3.52 -2.14 2.87
N CYS A 32 -2.52 -1.50 3.45
CA CYS A 32 -1.23 -2.11 3.73
C CYS A 32 -0.95 -2.07 5.23
N ASP A 33 -0.71 -3.22 5.86
CA ASP A 33 -0.27 -3.37 7.25
C ASP A 33 1.26 -3.47 7.29
N GLY A 34 1.90 -2.49 7.93
CA GLY A 34 3.33 -2.48 8.19
C GLY A 34 3.70 -3.27 9.44
N MET A 35 4.56 -4.28 9.28
CA MET A 35 5.11 -5.09 10.36
C MET A 35 6.64 -4.91 10.44
N GLY A 36 7.20 -4.77 11.64
CA GLY A 36 8.64 -4.63 11.86
C GLY A 36 9.01 -3.42 12.71
N GLY A 37 10.31 -3.27 13.04
CA GLY A 37 10.85 -2.22 13.91
C GLY A 37 10.24 -0.84 13.64
N HIS A 38 9.99 -0.07 14.71
CA HIS A 38 9.01 1.02 14.83
C HIS A 38 8.80 1.92 13.60
N GLU A 39 9.87 2.26 12.88
CA GLU A 39 9.80 3.17 11.72
C GLU A 39 9.71 2.44 10.38
N GLY A 40 10.39 1.29 10.22
CA GLY A 40 10.48 0.64 8.92
C GLY A 40 9.19 -0.09 8.49
N GLY A 41 8.34 -0.49 9.45
CA GLY A 41 7.01 -1.03 9.13
C GLY A 41 6.10 0.02 8.49
N ALA A 42 6.04 1.22 9.07
CA ALA A 42 5.26 2.34 8.52
C ALA A 42 5.78 2.80 7.15
N VAL A 43 7.10 2.85 6.98
CA VAL A 43 7.73 3.19 5.69
C VAL A 43 7.39 2.13 4.64
N ALA A 44 7.50 0.84 4.98
CA ALA A 44 7.17 -0.25 4.08
C ALA A 44 5.70 -0.21 3.63
N ALA A 45 4.77 -0.03 4.57
CA ALA A 45 3.34 0.06 4.28
C ALA A 45 3.01 1.26 3.38
N ARG A 46 3.67 2.40 3.59
CA ARG A 46 3.46 3.60 2.77
C ARG A 46 3.96 3.41 1.35
N ILE A 47 5.18 2.91 1.18
CA ILE A 47 5.75 2.63 -0.15
C ILE A 47 4.85 1.66 -0.92
N ALA A 48 4.38 0.60 -0.27
CA ALA A 48 3.52 -0.40 -0.91
C ALA A 48 2.16 0.18 -1.30
N ALA A 49 1.48 0.88 -0.38
CA ALA A 49 0.17 1.48 -0.65
C ALA A 49 0.22 2.54 -1.77
N ASP A 50 1.27 3.38 -1.78
CA ASP A 50 1.44 4.43 -2.78
C ASP A 50 1.71 3.84 -4.17
N ALA A 51 2.63 2.86 -4.28
CA ALA A 51 2.93 2.21 -5.56
C ALA A 51 1.73 1.48 -6.16
N LEU A 52 0.96 0.76 -5.34
CA LEU A 52 -0.26 0.07 -5.77
C LEU A 52 -1.34 1.07 -6.20
N HIS A 53 -1.50 2.17 -5.47
CA HIS A 53 -2.46 3.22 -5.79
C HIS A 53 -2.16 3.91 -7.12
N GLU A 54 -0.92 4.31 -7.36
CA GLU A 54 -0.50 4.98 -8.60
C GLU A 54 -0.73 4.09 -9.82
N ARG A 55 -0.21 2.85 -9.79
CA ARG A 55 -0.26 1.95 -10.96
C ARG A 55 -1.66 1.43 -11.26
N ALA A 56 -2.42 1.05 -10.24
CA ALA A 56 -3.79 0.60 -10.44
C ALA A 56 -4.72 1.76 -10.85
N GLY A 57 -4.50 2.96 -10.29
CA GLY A 57 -5.25 4.16 -10.66
C GLY A 57 -5.07 4.52 -12.14
N GLU A 58 -3.83 4.55 -12.63
CA GLU A 58 -3.53 4.78 -14.05
C GLU A 58 -4.28 3.83 -14.99
N LEU A 59 -4.30 2.53 -14.67
CA LEU A 59 -4.99 1.54 -15.51
C LEU A 59 -6.51 1.62 -15.43
N ILE A 60 -7.06 1.87 -14.24
CA ILE A 60 -8.51 1.99 -14.06
C ILE A 60 -9.04 3.23 -14.78
N ASP A 61 -8.33 4.36 -14.68
CA ASP A 61 -8.68 5.60 -15.39
C ASP A 61 -8.56 5.42 -16.91
N ALA A 62 -7.64 4.57 -17.37
CA ALA A 62 -7.51 4.20 -18.79
C ALA A 62 -8.57 3.20 -19.28
N GLY A 63 -9.46 2.70 -18.40
CA GLY A 63 -10.49 1.72 -18.73
C GLY A 63 -9.94 0.31 -18.96
N GLY A 64 -8.83 -0.05 -18.29
CA GLY A 64 -8.26 -1.39 -18.33
C GLY A 64 -9.26 -2.47 -17.90
N ASP A 65 -9.16 -3.64 -18.51
CA ASP A 65 -9.97 -4.79 -18.08
C ASP A 65 -9.43 -5.43 -16.79
N GLY A 66 -10.19 -6.35 -16.21
CA GLY A 66 -9.82 -6.97 -14.94
C GLY A 66 -8.49 -7.73 -14.99
N LEU A 67 -8.11 -8.28 -16.15
CA LEU A 67 -6.84 -8.99 -16.30
C LEU A 67 -5.66 -8.00 -16.32
N ALA A 68 -5.79 -6.92 -17.06
CA ALA A 68 -4.80 -5.84 -17.11
C ALA A 68 -4.62 -5.20 -15.73
N ILE A 69 -5.71 -4.93 -15.02
CA ILE A 69 -5.67 -4.39 -13.65
C ILE A 69 -4.94 -5.36 -12.72
N THR A 70 -5.24 -6.66 -12.80
CA THR A 70 -4.57 -7.68 -11.97
C THR A 70 -3.07 -7.73 -12.23
N ALA A 71 -2.66 -7.72 -13.50
CA ALA A 71 -1.24 -7.68 -13.87
C ALA A 71 -0.55 -6.40 -13.37
N ALA A 72 -1.23 -5.25 -13.44
CA ALA A 72 -0.69 -4.00 -12.92
C ALA A 72 -0.51 -4.02 -11.39
N PHE A 73 -1.40 -4.66 -10.64
CA PHE A 73 -1.21 -4.88 -9.21
C PHE A 73 0.01 -5.75 -8.92
N GLU A 74 0.22 -6.84 -9.66
CA GLU A 74 1.40 -7.70 -9.50
C GLU A 74 2.71 -6.96 -9.81
N GLU A 75 2.75 -6.19 -10.90
CA GLU A 75 3.90 -5.35 -11.26
C GLU A 75 4.18 -4.29 -10.19
N ALA A 76 3.13 -3.61 -9.72
CA ALA A 76 3.23 -2.59 -8.68
C ALA A 76 3.73 -3.19 -7.36
N PHE A 77 3.31 -4.40 -7.01
CA PHE A 77 3.74 -5.11 -5.82
C PHE A 77 5.24 -5.46 -5.88
N GLN A 78 5.72 -5.92 -7.04
CA GLN A 78 7.15 -6.21 -7.24
C GLN A 78 8.02 -4.95 -7.22
N GLU A 79 7.53 -3.85 -7.82
CA GLU A 79 8.19 -2.55 -7.74
C GLU A 79 8.23 -2.03 -6.31
N ALA A 80 7.11 -2.11 -5.57
CA ALA A 80 7.04 -1.74 -4.16
C ALA A 80 8.06 -2.54 -3.34
N ALA A 81 8.13 -3.85 -3.51
CA ALA A 81 9.09 -4.70 -2.80
C ALA A 81 10.54 -4.25 -3.04
N ARG A 82 10.90 -3.94 -4.29
CA ARG A 82 12.24 -3.41 -4.63
C ARG A 82 12.52 -2.05 -3.98
N ARG A 83 11.53 -1.15 -3.94
CA ARG A 83 11.67 0.15 -3.28
C ARG A 83 11.82 0.02 -1.76
N VAL A 84 11.03 -0.86 -1.14
CA VAL A 84 11.12 -1.14 0.30
C VAL A 84 12.50 -1.69 0.65
N GLU A 85 13.02 -2.65 -0.13
CA GLU A 85 14.36 -3.21 0.08
C GLU A 85 15.46 -2.14 -0.04
N ALA A 86 15.36 -1.26 -1.04
CA ALA A 86 16.34 -0.19 -1.25
C ALA A 86 16.29 0.90 -0.15
N GLU A 87 15.09 1.32 0.27
CA GLU A 87 14.89 2.35 1.30
C GLU A 87 15.22 1.84 2.71
N LEU A 88 15.02 0.55 2.97
CA LEU A 88 15.22 -0.08 4.28
C LEU A 88 16.47 -0.96 4.33
N GLU A 89 17.45 -0.71 3.46
CA GLU A 89 18.69 -1.48 3.45
C GLU A 89 19.39 -1.41 4.82
N GLY A 90 19.67 -2.58 5.42
CA GLY A 90 20.26 -2.68 6.76
C GLY A 90 19.26 -2.54 7.93
N VAL A 91 17.99 -2.25 7.66
CA VAL A 91 16.90 -2.29 8.65
C VAL A 91 16.32 -3.71 8.66
N GLY A 92 16.79 -4.53 9.58
CA GLY A 92 16.31 -5.91 9.71
C GLY A 92 14.87 -6.01 10.20
N GLY A 93 14.10 -6.92 9.61
CA GLY A 93 12.82 -7.39 10.15
C GLY A 93 11.59 -6.56 9.80
N THR A 94 11.57 -5.91 8.64
CA THR A 94 10.43 -5.13 8.14
C THR A 94 9.68 -5.83 7.01
N THR A 95 8.35 -5.70 6.98
CA THR A 95 7.43 -6.34 6.05
C THR A 95 6.19 -5.47 5.91
N ALA A 96 5.57 -5.43 4.74
CA ALA A 96 4.25 -4.86 4.55
C ALA A 96 3.32 -5.90 3.91
N VAL A 97 2.07 -5.95 4.36
CA VAL A 97 1.04 -6.84 3.80
C VAL A 97 -0.06 -5.96 3.20
N CYS A 98 -0.19 -6.04 1.88
CA CYS A 98 -1.30 -5.54 1.09
C CYS A 98 -1.89 -6.76 0.35
#